data_AF-A0AAW5VH84-F1
#
_entry.id   AF-A0AAW5VH84-F1
#
_cell.length_a   1.000
_cell.length_b   1.000
_cell.length_c   1.000
_cell.angle_alpha   90.00
_cell.angle_beta   90.00
_cell.angle_gamma   90.00
#
_symmetry.space_group_name_H-M   'P 1'
#
loop_
_entity.id
_entity.type
_entity.pdbx_description
1 polymer ?
#
loop_
_entity_poly.entity_id
_entity_poly.type
_entity_poly.pdbx_seq_one_letter_code
_entity_poly.pdbx_strand_id
1 'polypeptide(L)'
;MEFIFVDHLIKGIELDLEILEKNSNNFSMLMFQHKGTFCTQNGHFGNQIDESFKFSKFFKICKNENVNLALTPEYSCPWTSIESLIKNNDDWPIKSNLWAICCESISPFELAEFKKRFSNDSVLIYHEEFINPSGKKIFDPLCYIFQARVEGKSKLIIIIQFKTQHMGVWDSPIERDNYIPGKKIYVFRNKPYSIYLFSNICSEAEQFQVTNDLRSDFSWDEHPYIILNPQMNPKPSHDIFKSYRKKIQGYLNKEVITLNWSSESDFLDGEKKITKFIHNSRSSIFFKTSEFDSNNEKRIIENHKKGLYYFNRKKGCHAYFLNPKAELFLISNQKISAAGTNESMVRKTGPEVMKVFNWNAGNGRFDCIETVDDEFTGYVNSLSCESKVMIDGEVSFIDKERLMNLTNGNINLVDRSVAWHVMSRLDSFILDENESIKRLTYVFDESNNAERRNYIEYIDAINLIIKKPENFPDNLVSFINNCNEIRFPISEKYTDYRFNLVTNDLNFRATVAYIGRESKGRAQEIMCKLQGLFEEGNQSRKLVVVWYKEGPEKISYVSEEKPPNVMDDSYIESNSIIKD
;
A
#
# COMPACT_ATOMS: atom_id res chain seq x y z
N MET A 1 9.17 -22.42 16.04
CA MET A 1 9.76 -21.14 15.63
C MET A 1 10.45 -20.54 16.82
N GLU A 2 11.78 -20.43 16.77
CA GLU A 2 12.64 -19.91 17.83
C GLU A 2 13.27 -18.59 17.35
N PHE A 3 13.12 -17.51 18.13
CA PHE A 3 13.80 -16.25 17.82
C PHE A 3 15.22 -16.27 18.39
N ILE A 4 16.18 -15.67 17.69
CA ILE A 4 17.57 -15.55 18.15
C ILE A 4 18.19 -14.25 17.66
N PHE A 5 18.90 -13.54 18.54
CA PHE A 5 19.63 -12.35 18.10
C PHE A 5 20.88 -12.71 17.29
N VAL A 6 21.15 -11.93 16.24
CA VAL A 6 22.32 -12.15 15.36
C VAL A 6 23.66 -11.97 16.09
N ASP A 7 23.72 -11.06 17.07
CA ASP A 7 24.91 -10.83 17.90
C ASP A 7 25.21 -11.99 18.87
N HIS A 8 24.19 -12.79 19.22
CA HIS A 8 24.35 -14.03 19.97
C HIS A 8 24.75 -15.21 19.05
N LEU A 9 24.41 -15.12 17.77
CA LEU A 9 24.68 -16.15 16.76
C LEU A 9 26.13 -16.16 16.28
N ILE A 10 26.65 -14.98 15.95
CA ILE A 10 27.99 -14.79 15.40
C ILE A 10 28.82 -14.05 16.44
N LYS A 11 29.64 -14.79 17.18
CA LYS A 11 30.46 -14.23 18.26
C LYS A 11 31.36 -13.10 17.74
N GLY A 12 31.34 -11.96 18.42
CA GLY A 12 32.18 -10.82 18.08
C GLY A 12 31.78 -10.07 16.82
N ILE A 13 30.54 -10.24 16.33
CA ILE A 13 29.98 -9.42 15.26
C ILE A 13 29.62 -8.02 15.77
N GLU A 14 30.00 -7.00 15.01
CA GLU A 14 29.62 -5.61 15.24
C GLU A 14 28.65 -5.19 14.13
N LEU A 15 27.38 -5.00 14.48
CA LEU A 15 26.33 -4.52 13.58
C LEU A 15 26.19 -3.00 13.67
N ASP A 16 26.06 -2.37 12.51
CA ASP A 16 25.98 -0.92 12.33
C ASP A 16 25.08 -0.60 11.12
N LEU A 17 23.83 -1.09 11.14
CA LEU A 17 22.87 -1.00 10.05
C LEU A 17 22.02 0.27 10.16
N GLU A 18 21.95 1.10 9.12
CA GLU A 18 21.28 2.42 9.14
C GLU A 18 19.78 2.31 9.47
N ILE A 19 19.12 1.26 8.96
CA ILE A 19 17.70 0.98 9.20
C ILE A 19 17.38 0.68 10.68
N LEU A 20 18.38 0.30 11.47
CA LEU A 20 18.21 -0.07 12.88
C LEU A 20 18.48 1.07 13.86
N GLU A 21 18.99 2.20 13.37
CA GLU A 21 19.31 3.36 14.21
C GLU A 21 18.06 4.10 14.70
N LYS A 22 18.08 4.64 15.92
CA LYS A 22 16.99 5.47 16.46
C LYS A 22 17.33 6.96 16.28
N ASN A 23 17.21 7.47 15.07
CA ASN A 23 17.48 8.88 14.77
C ASN A 23 16.40 9.45 13.82
N SER A 24 16.50 10.75 13.51
CA SER A 24 15.55 11.45 12.64
C SER A 24 15.84 11.31 11.14
N ASN A 25 16.93 10.64 10.75
CA ASN A 25 17.25 10.46 9.34
C ASN A 25 16.23 9.50 8.72
N ASN A 26 15.93 9.70 7.43
CA ASN A 26 15.22 8.68 6.67
C ASN A 26 16.17 7.53 6.31
N PHE A 27 15.59 6.37 6.07
CA PHE A 27 16.29 5.28 5.37
C PHE A 27 15.67 5.09 3.99
N SER A 28 16.49 4.63 3.04
CA SER A 28 16.04 4.22 1.72
C SER A 28 15.79 2.72 1.69
N MET A 29 14.72 2.30 1.02
CA MET A 29 14.44 0.91 0.73
C MET A 29 14.11 0.68 -0.74
N LEU A 30 14.59 -0.43 -1.28
CA LEU A 30 14.29 -0.88 -2.63
C LEU A 30 13.45 -2.16 -2.57
N MET A 31 12.19 -2.06 -2.98
CA MET A 31 11.23 -3.16 -2.98
C MET A 31 11.07 -3.68 -4.40
N PHE A 32 11.50 -4.92 -4.66
CA PHE A 32 11.42 -5.55 -5.98
C PHE A 32 10.25 -6.53 -6.05
N GLN A 33 9.09 -6.06 -6.47
CA GLN A 33 7.91 -6.85 -6.79
C GLN A 33 8.12 -7.62 -8.10
N HIS A 34 8.87 -8.71 -8.02
CA HIS A 34 9.30 -9.48 -9.18
C HIS A 34 8.13 -9.94 -10.06
N LYS A 35 8.26 -9.72 -11.37
CA LYS A 35 7.39 -10.25 -12.42
C LYS A 35 8.12 -11.38 -13.14
N GLY A 36 7.50 -12.56 -13.16
CA GLY A 36 8.01 -13.73 -13.87
C GLY A 36 6.98 -14.85 -13.95
N THR A 37 7.41 -16.03 -14.37
CA THR A 37 6.60 -17.26 -14.26
C THR A 37 7.13 -18.08 -13.10
N PHE A 38 6.31 -18.28 -12.07
CA PHE A 38 6.63 -19.17 -10.96
C PHE A 38 6.37 -20.63 -11.34
N CYS A 39 7.23 -21.56 -10.95
CA CYS A 39 7.04 -22.99 -11.17
C CYS A 39 7.43 -23.83 -9.94
N THR A 40 6.82 -25.02 -9.83
CA THR A 40 7.05 -25.98 -8.73
C THR A 40 7.44 -27.37 -9.23
N GLN A 41 8.27 -27.46 -10.27
CA GLN A 41 8.59 -28.72 -10.96
C GLN A 41 9.87 -29.37 -10.44
N ASN A 42 9.93 -30.71 -10.45
CA ASN A 42 11.14 -31.49 -10.12
C ASN A 42 11.78 -31.20 -8.75
N GLY A 43 10.99 -30.70 -7.79
CA GLY A 43 11.52 -30.27 -6.49
C GLY A 43 12.26 -28.92 -6.54
N HIS A 44 11.97 -28.08 -7.53
CA HIS A 44 12.38 -26.67 -7.60
C HIS A 44 11.15 -25.77 -7.44
N PHE A 45 11.27 -24.75 -6.60
CA PHE A 45 10.30 -23.69 -6.38
C PHE A 45 11.01 -22.38 -6.69
N GLY A 46 10.59 -21.73 -7.77
CA GLY A 46 11.27 -20.54 -8.24
C GLY A 46 10.80 -20.11 -9.61
N ASN A 47 11.68 -19.41 -10.32
CA ASN A 47 11.41 -18.99 -11.69
C ASN A 47 11.43 -20.20 -12.63
N GLN A 48 10.55 -20.16 -13.62
CA GLN A 48 10.56 -21.11 -14.74
C GLN A 48 11.83 -20.96 -15.60
N ILE A 49 12.33 -19.74 -15.73
CA ILE A 49 13.52 -19.39 -16.52
C ILE A 49 14.55 -18.73 -15.64
N ASP A 50 15.82 -18.75 -16.08
CA ASP A 50 16.88 -18.07 -15.34
C ASP A 50 16.72 -16.54 -15.40
N GLU A 51 16.38 -15.94 -14.26
CA GLU A 51 16.23 -14.49 -14.07
C GLU A 51 17.50 -13.83 -13.52
N SER A 52 18.65 -14.53 -13.50
CA SER A 52 19.88 -14.04 -12.85
C SER A 52 20.35 -12.71 -13.39
N PHE A 53 20.20 -12.49 -14.70
CA PHE A 53 20.57 -11.23 -15.32
C PHE A 53 19.74 -10.07 -14.78
N LYS A 54 18.44 -10.25 -14.61
CA LYS A 54 17.54 -9.24 -14.04
C LYS A 54 17.90 -8.92 -12.59
N PHE A 55 18.16 -9.94 -11.78
CA PHE A 55 18.61 -9.77 -10.39
C PHE A 55 19.99 -9.10 -10.29
N SER A 56 20.91 -9.36 -11.23
CA SER A 56 22.18 -8.64 -11.29
C SER A 56 21.99 -7.13 -11.52
N LYS A 57 21.00 -6.74 -12.34
CA LYS A 57 20.66 -5.32 -12.54
C LYS A 57 20.00 -4.72 -11.32
N PHE A 58 19.16 -5.48 -10.62
CA PHE A 58 18.60 -5.08 -9.34
C PHE A 58 19.70 -4.78 -8.30
N PHE A 59 20.68 -5.68 -8.11
CA PHE A 59 21.78 -5.43 -7.17
C PHE A 59 22.62 -4.21 -7.54
N LYS A 60 22.83 -3.95 -8.84
CA LYS A 60 23.48 -2.73 -9.30
C LYS A 60 22.71 -1.47 -8.92
N ILE A 61 21.37 -1.50 -8.98
CA ILE A 61 20.54 -0.38 -8.51
C ILE A 61 20.65 -0.24 -6.99
N CYS A 62 20.58 -1.35 -6.24
CA CYS A 62 20.79 -1.32 -4.79
C CYS A 62 22.10 -0.62 -4.41
N LYS A 63 23.17 -0.94 -5.14
CA LYS A 63 24.49 -0.33 -4.96
C LYS A 63 24.52 1.15 -5.34
N ASN A 64 24.07 1.47 -6.55
CA ASN A 64 24.14 2.83 -7.12
C ASN A 64 23.28 3.83 -6.35
N GLU A 65 22.11 3.40 -5.89
CA GLU A 65 21.20 4.24 -5.09
C GLU A 65 21.50 4.18 -3.59
N ASN A 66 22.55 3.45 -3.18
CA ASN A 66 22.96 3.25 -1.78
C ASN A 66 21.78 2.89 -0.87
N VAL A 67 21.06 1.82 -1.21
CA VAL A 67 19.80 1.48 -0.54
C VAL A 67 20.06 0.83 0.82
N ASN A 68 19.49 1.39 1.89
CA ASN A 68 19.70 0.88 3.24
C ASN A 68 19.02 -0.48 3.48
N LEU A 69 17.87 -0.71 2.85
CA LEU A 69 17.18 -1.99 2.81
C LEU A 69 16.89 -2.40 1.36
N ALA A 70 17.23 -3.62 0.96
CA ALA A 70 16.71 -4.21 -0.27
C ALA A 70 15.84 -5.42 0.09
N LEU A 71 14.70 -5.58 -0.58
CA LEU A 71 13.76 -6.67 -0.31
C LEU A 71 13.27 -7.29 -1.62
N THR A 72 13.26 -8.63 -1.68
CA THR A 72 12.69 -9.42 -2.78
C THR A 72 11.66 -10.41 -2.23
N PRO A 73 10.66 -10.80 -3.03
CA PRO A 73 9.62 -11.73 -2.60
C PRO A 73 10.13 -13.17 -2.51
N GLU A 74 9.39 -14.01 -1.81
CA GLU A 74 9.65 -15.45 -1.64
C GLU A 74 9.92 -16.15 -2.98
N TYR A 75 10.87 -17.11 -3.02
CA TYR A 75 11.23 -17.88 -4.22
C TYR A 75 11.66 -17.07 -5.46
N SER A 76 12.07 -15.81 -5.32
CA SER A 76 12.28 -14.95 -6.50
C SER A 76 13.71 -14.91 -7.03
N CYS A 77 14.74 -14.89 -6.17
CA CYS A 77 16.12 -14.69 -6.60
C CYS A 77 16.83 -16.00 -6.96
N PRO A 78 17.34 -16.18 -8.19
CA PRO A 78 18.18 -17.32 -8.53
C PRO A 78 19.49 -17.31 -7.72
N TRP A 79 19.93 -18.48 -7.28
CA TRP A 79 21.17 -18.65 -6.49
C TRP A 79 22.42 -18.20 -7.23
N THR A 80 22.46 -18.37 -8.55
CA THR A 80 23.48 -17.86 -9.47
C THR A 80 23.68 -16.34 -9.36
N SER A 81 22.63 -15.59 -9.01
CA SER A 81 22.72 -14.15 -8.73
C SER A 81 23.50 -13.88 -7.43
N ILE A 82 23.24 -14.67 -6.39
CA ILE A 82 23.96 -14.60 -5.11
C ILE A 82 25.42 -15.01 -5.30
N GLU A 83 25.69 -16.06 -6.06
CA GLU A 83 27.06 -16.46 -6.40
C GLU A 83 27.82 -15.35 -7.11
N SER A 84 27.17 -14.68 -8.07
CA SER A 84 27.77 -13.58 -8.83
C SER A 84 28.06 -12.38 -7.93
N LEU A 85 27.12 -12.05 -7.02
CA LEU A 85 27.29 -11.01 -6.01
C LEU A 85 28.49 -11.31 -5.08
N ILE A 86 28.66 -12.56 -4.62
CA ILE A 86 29.79 -12.92 -3.76
C ILE A 86 31.12 -12.78 -4.50
N LYS A 87 31.18 -13.22 -5.76
CA LYS A 87 32.40 -13.18 -6.59
C LYS A 87 32.83 -11.76 -6.93
N ASN A 88 31.91 -10.80 -6.94
CA ASN A 88 32.21 -9.40 -7.27
C ASN A 88 32.04 -8.49 -6.05
N ASN A 89 33.17 -8.17 -5.39
CA ASN A 89 33.18 -7.29 -4.21
C ASN A 89 32.66 -5.86 -4.49
N ASP A 90 32.74 -5.39 -5.74
CA ASP A 90 32.20 -4.08 -6.12
C ASP A 90 30.66 -4.03 -6.01
N ASP A 91 30.01 -5.18 -6.19
CA ASP A 91 28.55 -5.31 -6.11
C ASP A 91 28.04 -5.51 -4.67
N TRP A 92 28.93 -5.69 -3.68
CA TRP A 92 28.52 -5.92 -2.29
C TRP A 92 27.70 -4.74 -1.73
N PRO A 93 26.75 -5.00 -0.80
CA PRO A 93 26.06 -3.94 -0.08
C PRO A 93 27.06 -2.95 0.51
N ILE A 94 26.79 -1.65 0.42
CA ILE A 94 27.62 -0.64 1.10
C ILE A 94 27.54 -0.90 2.62
N LYS A 95 28.61 -0.54 3.34
CA LYS A 95 28.61 -0.63 4.81
C LYS A 95 27.34 0.03 5.37
N SER A 96 26.75 -0.60 6.38
CA SER A 96 25.50 -0.17 7.03
C SER A 96 24.20 -0.44 6.27
N ASN A 97 24.27 -1.08 5.09
CA ASN A 97 23.07 -1.52 4.37
C ASN A 97 22.81 -3.02 4.58
N LEU A 98 21.53 -3.39 4.57
CA LEU A 98 21.04 -4.75 4.71
C LEU A 98 20.20 -5.14 3.49
N TRP A 99 20.57 -6.21 2.80
CA TRP A 99 19.76 -6.76 1.71
C TRP A 99 19.12 -8.07 2.16
N ALA A 100 17.78 -8.10 2.25
CA ALA A 100 17.00 -9.28 2.60
C ALA A 100 16.43 -9.90 1.31
N ILE A 101 17.13 -10.91 0.79
CA ILE A 101 16.91 -11.48 -0.53
C ILE A 101 16.33 -12.88 -0.38
N CYS A 102 15.05 -13.04 -0.71
CA CYS A 102 14.43 -14.35 -0.83
C CYS A 102 14.87 -15.04 -2.13
N CYS A 103 15.47 -16.21 -1.98
CA CYS A 103 15.99 -17.00 -3.10
C CYS A 103 15.04 -18.13 -3.48
N GLU A 104 15.24 -18.68 -4.67
CA GLU A 104 14.62 -19.94 -5.09
C GLU A 104 14.94 -21.07 -4.10
N SER A 105 14.12 -22.11 -4.09
CA SER A 105 14.34 -23.25 -3.21
C SER A 105 15.70 -23.90 -3.48
N ILE A 106 16.31 -24.48 -2.44
CA ILE A 106 17.61 -25.14 -2.54
C ILE A 106 17.60 -26.49 -1.81
N SER A 107 18.27 -27.50 -2.36
CA SER A 107 18.46 -28.77 -1.66
C SER A 107 19.55 -28.69 -0.59
N PRO A 108 19.52 -29.59 0.42
CA PRO A 108 20.63 -29.72 1.38
C PRO A 108 22.02 -29.86 0.76
N PHE A 109 22.12 -30.59 -0.35
CA PHE A 109 23.38 -30.85 -1.02
C PHE A 109 23.91 -29.58 -1.70
N GLU A 110 23.06 -28.89 -2.46
CA GLU A 110 23.41 -27.65 -3.14
C GLU A 110 23.78 -26.55 -2.13
N LEU A 111 23.06 -26.46 -1.01
CA LEU A 111 23.35 -25.52 0.06
C LEU A 111 24.73 -25.80 0.70
N ALA A 112 25.06 -27.07 0.96
CA ALA A 112 26.36 -27.45 1.50
C ALA A 112 27.50 -27.11 0.53
N GLU A 113 27.31 -27.39 -0.76
CA GLU A 113 28.28 -27.05 -1.80
C GLU A 113 28.42 -25.53 -1.98
N PHE A 114 27.32 -24.78 -1.93
CA PHE A 114 27.33 -23.32 -1.95
C PHE A 114 28.15 -22.76 -0.79
N LYS A 115 27.87 -23.19 0.45
CA LYS A 115 28.62 -22.76 1.64
C LYS A 115 30.10 -23.11 1.54
N LYS A 116 30.43 -24.34 1.13
CA LYS A 116 31.80 -24.82 0.96
C LYS A 116 32.58 -24.03 -0.10
N ARG A 117 31.93 -23.68 -1.21
CA ARG A 117 32.55 -22.95 -2.32
C ARG A 117 32.82 -21.48 -1.98
N PHE A 118 31.92 -20.84 -1.23
CA PHE A 118 31.93 -19.39 -1.07
C PHE A 118 32.35 -18.88 0.31
N SER A 119 32.28 -19.71 1.35
CA SER A 119 32.77 -19.30 2.69
C SER A 119 34.29 -19.23 2.69
N ASN A 120 34.85 -18.09 3.08
CA ASN A 120 36.29 -17.86 3.18
C ASN A 120 36.59 -16.73 4.19
N ASP A 121 37.84 -16.27 4.26
CA ASP A 121 38.24 -15.23 5.22
C ASP A 121 37.47 -13.91 5.09
N SER A 122 37.03 -13.56 3.88
CA SER A 122 36.29 -12.32 3.57
C SER A 122 34.77 -12.51 3.54
N VAL A 123 34.28 -13.74 3.48
CA VAL A 123 32.85 -14.07 3.32
C VAL A 123 32.43 -15.10 4.36
N LEU A 124 31.51 -14.73 5.25
CA LEU A 124 30.92 -15.61 6.25
C LEU A 124 29.50 -15.98 5.85
N ILE A 125 29.25 -17.27 5.64
CA ILE A 125 27.92 -17.81 5.35
C ILE A 125 27.44 -18.62 6.55
N TYR A 126 26.33 -18.19 7.14
CA TYR A 126 25.67 -18.87 8.25
C TYR A 126 24.30 -19.38 7.83
N HIS A 127 23.97 -20.59 8.25
CA HIS A 127 22.62 -21.13 8.27
C HIS A 127 22.52 -22.05 9.48
N GLU A 128 21.30 -22.32 9.96
CA GLU A 128 21.10 -23.26 11.06
C GLU A 128 21.51 -24.69 10.66
N GLU A 129 21.92 -25.49 11.64
CA GLU A 129 22.11 -26.92 11.43
C GLU A 129 20.77 -27.62 11.30
N PHE A 130 20.69 -28.55 10.36
CA PHE A 130 19.49 -29.32 10.11
C PHE A 130 19.81 -30.81 10.03
N ILE A 131 18.84 -31.62 10.42
CA ILE A 131 18.84 -33.06 10.21
C ILE A 131 17.86 -33.29 9.09
N ASN A 132 18.33 -33.79 7.93
CA ASN A 132 17.47 -33.97 6.77
C ASN A 132 16.39 -35.03 7.10
N PRO A 133 15.10 -34.65 7.17
CA PRO A 133 14.04 -35.61 7.40
C PRO A 133 13.92 -36.52 6.17
N SER A 134 13.71 -37.82 6.37
CA SER A 134 13.51 -38.77 5.27
C SER A 134 12.38 -38.28 4.34
N GLY A 135 12.66 -38.24 3.03
CA GLY A 135 11.70 -37.87 1.99
C GLY A 135 11.52 -36.37 1.71
N LYS A 136 12.06 -35.46 2.54
CA LYS A 136 12.09 -34.01 2.27
C LYS A 136 13.34 -33.64 1.48
N LYS A 137 13.23 -32.62 0.63
CA LYS A 137 14.22 -32.33 -0.42
C LYS A 137 14.68 -30.89 -0.50
N ILE A 138 13.89 -29.92 -0.03
CA ILE A 138 14.17 -28.51 -0.29
C ILE A 138 13.91 -27.59 0.90
N PHE A 139 14.71 -26.54 0.96
CA PHE A 139 14.50 -25.37 1.81
C PHE A 139 13.87 -24.22 1.04
N ASP A 140 13.21 -23.33 1.78
CA ASP A 140 12.79 -22.01 1.33
C ASP A 140 13.63 -20.93 2.04
N PRO A 141 14.63 -20.35 1.36
CA PRO A 141 15.65 -19.51 1.96
C PRO A 141 15.44 -18.00 1.75
N LEU A 142 15.66 -17.24 2.82
CA LEU A 142 15.94 -15.80 2.79
C LEU A 142 17.38 -15.56 3.19
N CYS A 143 18.15 -14.90 2.32
CA CYS A 143 19.52 -14.46 2.58
C CYS A 143 19.54 -13.01 3.07
N TYR A 144 19.96 -12.78 4.31
CA TYR A 144 20.37 -11.46 4.78
C TYR A 144 21.83 -11.22 4.39
N ILE A 145 22.08 -10.26 3.52
CA ILE A 145 23.40 -9.96 2.95
C ILE A 145 23.81 -8.55 3.37
N PHE A 146 24.92 -8.43 4.08
CA PHE A 146 25.41 -7.15 4.62
C PHE A 146 26.91 -7.20 4.90
N GLN A 147 27.54 -6.04 5.08
CA GLN A 147 28.92 -5.97 5.57
C GLN A 147 28.94 -5.69 7.07
N ALA A 148 29.77 -6.43 7.83
CA ALA A 148 29.99 -6.20 9.24
C ALA A 148 31.43 -6.52 9.65
N ARG A 149 31.84 -6.06 10.83
CA ARG A 149 33.09 -6.52 11.45
C ARG A 149 32.82 -7.77 12.26
N VAL A 150 33.66 -8.78 12.11
CA VAL A 150 33.66 -9.98 12.94
C VAL A 150 35.08 -10.12 13.49
N GLU A 151 35.20 -10.06 14.82
CA GLU A 151 36.50 -10.09 15.51
C GLU A 151 37.49 -9.06 14.94
N GLY A 152 37.00 -7.84 14.67
CA GLY A 152 37.77 -6.72 14.14
C GLY A 152 38.04 -6.73 12.62
N LYS A 153 37.67 -7.79 11.89
CA LYS A 153 37.85 -7.88 10.42
C LYS A 153 36.55 -7.60 9.68
N SER A 154 36.60 -6.73 8.66
CA SER A 154 35.45 -6.48 7.78
C SER A 154 35.19 -7.70 6.90
N LYS A 155 33.94 -8.18 6.86
CA LYS A 155 33.50 -9.33 6.06
C LYS A 155 32.15 -9.05 5.41
N LEU A 156 31.91 -9.69 4.27
CA LEU A 156 30.56 -9.92 3.78
C LEU A 156 29.92 -11.02 4.62
N ILE A 157 28.76 -10.75 5.19
CA ILE A 157 27.98 -11.69 5.99
C ILE A 157 26.74 -12.08 5.21
N ILE A 158 26.48 -13.39 5.12
CA ILE A 158 25.26 -13.95 4.56
C ILE A 158 24.64 -14.86 5.62
N ILE A 159 23.51 -14.44 6.18
CA ILE A 159 22.72 -15.27 7.12
C ILE A 159 21.51 -15.80 6.36
N ILE A 160 21.38 -17.12 6.28
CA ILE A 160 20.30 -17.79 5.57
C ILE A 160 19.26 -18.23 6.60
N GLN A 161 18.08 -17.61 6.55
CA GLN A 161 16.88 -18.02 7.28
C GLN A 161 16.07 -18.96 6.41
N PHE A 162 15.76 -20.14 6.91
CA PHE A 162 14.78 -21.00 6.28
C PHE A 162 13.41 -20.68 6.84
N LYS A 163 12.42 -20.58 5.96
CA LYS A 163 11.01 -20.53 6.35
C LYS A 163 10.73 -21.69 7.32
N THR A 164 9.92 -21.47 8.34
CA THR A 164 9.66 -22.47 9.39
C THR A 164 8.37 -23.26 9.18
N GLN A 165 7.49 -22.81 8.27
CA GLN A 165 6.15 -23.38 8.07
C GLN A 165 5.77 -23.31 6.59
N HIS A 166 5.38 -24.43 5.97
CA HIS A 166 4.87 -24.47 4.59
C HIS A 166 3.42 -23.93 4.49
N MET A 167 2.98 -23.47 3.31
CA MET A 167 1.62 -22.92 3.10
C MET A 167 0.50 -23.98 3.04
N GLY A 168 0.83 -25.26 3.12
CA GLY A 168 -0.13 -26.37 3.06
C GLY A 168 -0.43 -26.82 1.63
N VAL A 169 -1.71 -27.08 1.31
CA VAL A 169 -2.18 -27.47 -0.04
C VAL A 169 -3.15 -26.40 -0.52
N TRP A 170 -2.66 -25.41 -1.29
CA TRP A 170 -3.55 -24.44 -1.93
C TRP A 170 -4.13 -25.03 -3.21
N ASP A 171 -3.26 -25.44 -4.13
CA ASP A 171 -3.62 -26.17 -5.35
C ASP A 171 -2.69 -27.37 -5.62
N SER A 172 -1.60 -27.50 -4.85
CA SER A 172 -0.62 -28.58 -5.00
C SER A 172 -0.02 -28.96 -3.65
N PRO A 173 0.08 -30.27 -3.33
CA PRO A 173 0.71 -30.74 -2.10
C PRO A 173 2.25 -30.74 -2.18
N ILE A 174 2.84 -30.37 -3.32
CA ILE A 174 4.27 -30.54 -3.59
C ILE A 174 5.13 -29.77 -2.57
N GLU A 175 4.75 -28.55 -2.16
CA GLU A 175 5.50 -27.79 -1.14
C GLU A 175 5.51 -28.58 0.17
N ARG A 176 4.33 -28.86 0.73
CA ARG A 176 4.17 -29.66 1.96
C ARG A 176 4.98 -30.95 1.89
N ASP A 177 4.94 -31.65 0.77
CA ASP A 177 5.52 -32.98 0.64
C ASP A 177 7.05 -32.97 0.54
N ASN A 178 7.67 -31.93 -0.03
CA ASN A 178 9.12 -31.84 -0.22
C ASN A 178 9.85 -30.86 0.73
N TYR A 179 9.13 -30.02 1.45
CA TYR A 179 9.68 -28.94 2.26
C TYR A 179 10.36 -29.41 3.56
N ILE A 180 11.55 -28.85 3.82
CA ILE A 180 12.29 -28.99 5.08
C ILE A 180 12.07 -27.69 5.88
N PRO A 181 11.38 -27.75 7.04
CA PRO A 181 11.14 -26.56 7.85
C PRO A 181 12.43 -26.10 8.52
N GLY A 182 12.66 -24.79 8.47
CA GLY A 182 13.57 -24.10 9.37
C GLY A 182 13.04 -24.08 10.80
N LYS A 183 13.90 -23.72 11.74
CA LYS A 183 13.53 -23.61 13.17
C LYS A 183 13.69 -22.20 13.71
N LYS A 184 14.57 -21.39 13.10
CA LYS A 184 15.02 -20.11 13.65
C LYS A 184 14.54 -18.90 12.86
N ILE A 185 14.18 -17.85 13.58
CA ILE A 185 14.02 -16.48 13.07
C ILE A 185 15.13 -15.62 13.65
N TYR A 186 15.89 -14.95 12.79
CA TYR A 186 16.99 -14.09 13.21
C TYR A 186 16.51 -12.66 13.47
N VAL A 187 16.84 -12.13 14.65
CA VAL A 187 16.52 -10.77 15.07
C VAL A 187 17.79 -9.91 15.00
N PHE A 188 17.74 -8.87 14.18
CA PHE A 188 18.81 -7.90 14.01
C PHE A 188 18.63 -6.73 14.96
N ARG A 189 19.74 -6.27 15.55
CA ARG A 189 19.85 -5.03 16.33
C ARG A 189 21.28 -4.52 16.24
N ASN A 190 21.48 -3.20 16.19
CA ASN A 190 22.82 -2.63 16.33
C ASN A 190 23.29 -2.68 17.79
N LYS A 191 22.35 -2.43 18.72
CA LYS A 191 22.58 -2.34 20.16
C LYS A 191 21.31 -2.78 20.91
N PRO A 192 21.37 -3.09 22.22
CA PRO A 192 20.19 -3.50 23.00
C PRO A 192 19.02 -2.52 23.00
N TYR A 193 19.23 -1.26 22.64
CA TYR A 193 18.18 -0.25 22.56
C TYR A 193 17.95 0.29 21.15
N SER A 194 18.37 -0.42 20.09
CA SER A 194 18.13 0.01 18.71
C SER A 194 16.71 -0.32 18.24
N ILE A 195 16.38 -0.02 16.98
CA ILE A 195 15.24 -0.65 16.30
C ILE A 195 15.62 -2.10 16.02
N TYR A 196 14.66 -3.02 16.17
CA TYR A 196 14.85 -4.44 15.89
C TYR A 196 14.23 -4.81 14.55
N LEU A 197 14.80 -5.79 13.86
CA LEU A 197 14.28 -6.28 12.58
C LEU A 197 14.30 -7.80 12.52
N PHE A 198 13.24 -8.40 11.98
CA PHE A 198 13.23 -9.79 11.57
C PHE A 198 12.30 -9.99 10.37
N SER A 199 12.40 -11.15 9.72
CA SER A 199 11.50 -11.54 8.63
C SER A 199 10.59 -12.69 9.05
N ASN A 200 9.35 -12.60 8.61
CA ASN A 200 8.33 -13.63 8.70
C ASN A 200 7.93 -13.99 7.26
N ILE A 201 8.33 -15.14 6.73
CA ILE A 201 8.19 -15.50 5.31
C ILE A 201 6.79 -16.12 5.06
N CYS A 202 5.98 -15.45 4.25
CA CYS A 202 4.68 -15.95 3.74
C CYS A 202 3.79 -16.64 4.80
N SER A 203 3.64 -17.98 4.78
CA SER A 203 2.80 -18.77 5.72
C SER A 203 3.18 -18.64 7.17
N GLU A 204 4.38 -18.18 7.50
CA GLU A 204 4.75 -17.91 8.89
C GLU A 204 3.78 -16.89 9.54
N ALA A 205 3.05 -16.11 8.73
CA ALA A 205 1.99 -15.22 9.18
C ALA A 205 0.85 -15.96 9.90
N GLU A 206 0.57 -17.21 9.54
CA GLU A 206 -0.46 -18.05 10.15
C GLU A 206 -0.14 -18.39 11.61
N GLN A 207 1.12 -18.70 11.88
CA GLN A 207 1.58 -19.11 13.20
C GLN A 207 2.13 -17.98 14.04
N PHE A 208 2.31 -16.79 13.46
CA PHE A 208 2.88 -15.66 14.18
C PHE A 208 2.01 -15.28 15.38
N GLN A 209 2.60 -15.36 16.57
CA GLN A 209 2.00 -14.91 17.82
C GLN A 209 3.03 -14.11 18.61
N VAL A 210 2.54 -13.11 19.34
CA VAL A 210 3.36 -12.39 20.32
C VAL A 210 3.40 -13.25 21.59
N THR A 211 4.33 -14.20 21.63
CA THR A 211 4.53 -15.14 22.74
C THR A 211 5.13 -14.44 23.95
N ASN A 212 5.13 -15.11 25.11
CA ASN A 212 5.80 -14.59 26.31
C ASN A 212 7.30 -14.42 26.05
N ASP A 213 7.95 -15.38 25.38
CA ASP A 213 9.37 -15.30 25.03
C ASP A 213 9.68 -14.06 24.17
N LEU A 214 8.82 -13.74 23.19
CA LEU A 214 9.00 -12.53 22.37
C LEU A 214 8.85 -11.24 23.22
N ARG A 215 8.00 -11.27 24.25
CA ARG A 215 7.84 -10.14 25.18
C ARG A 215 9.01 -10.02 26.16
N SER A 216 9.44 -11.12 26.78
CA SER A 216 10.49 -11.10 27.80
C SER A 216 11.88 -10.99 27.20
N ASP A 217 12.21 -11.90 26.29
CA ASP A 217 13.59 -12.13 25.85
C ASP A 217 13.97 -11.19 24.70
N PHE A 218 12.96 -10.73 23.97
CA PHE A 218 13.11 -9.79 22.85
C PHE A 218 12.48 -8.42 23.13
N SER A 219 11.84 -8.22 24.29
CA SER A 219 11.31 -6.91 24.71
C SER A 219 10.33 -6.31 23.69
N TRP A 220 9.45 -7.14 23.12
CA TRP A 220 8.47 -6.75 22.08
C TRP A 220 7.68 -5.47 22.40
N ASP A 221 7.22 -5.32 23.63
CA ASP A 221 6.37 -4.19 24.03
C ASP A 221 7.15 -2.87 24.12
N GLU A 222 8.44 -2.94 24.42
CA GLU A 222 9.30 -1.77 24.67
C GLU A 222 10.04 -1.30 23.42
N HIS A 223 10.39 -2.23 22.52
CA HIS A 223 11.26 -1.93 21.39
C HIS A 223 10.49 -1.66 20.10
N PRO A 224 10.97 -0.74 19.26
CA PRO A 224 10.48 -0.61 17.89
C PRO A 224 10.89 -1.81 17.05
N TYR A 225 9.99 -2.28 16.19
CA TYR A 225 10.28 -3.36 15.24
C TYR A 225 9.91 -3.00 13.81
N ILE A 226 10.74 -3.47 12.88
CA ILE A 226 10.44 -3.62 11.47
C ILE A 226 10.30 -5.11 11.19
N ILE A 227 9.15 -5.51 10.67
CA ILE A 227 8.85 -6.90 10.34
C ILE A 227 8.71 -7.01 8.82
N LEU A 228 9.63 -7.73 8.20
CA LEU A 228 9.59 -8.01 6.77
C LEU A 228 8.71 -9.23 6.53
N ASN A 229 7.82 -9.16 5.55
CA ASN A 229 6.95 -10.27 5.17
C ASN A 229 6.97 -10.48 3.66
N PRO A 230 8.06 -11.09 3.12
CA PRO A 230 8.13 -11.47 1.72
C PRO A 230 7.20 -12.66 1.44
N GLN A 231 6.60 -12.69 0.25
CA GLN A 231 5.53 -13.61 -0.10
C GLN A 231 5.59 -14.06 -1.57
N MET A 232 5.15 -15.28 -1.81
CA MET A 232 4.57 -15.79 -3.06
C MET A 232 3.15 -16.25 -2.71
N ASN A 233 2.19 -15.35 -2.83
CA ASN A 233 0.84 -15.57 -2.30
C ASN A 233 -0.24 -15.14 -3.29
N PRO A 234 -1.04 -16.08 -3.82
CA PRO A 234 -2.15 -15.76 -4.72
C PRO A 234 -3.34 -15.08 -4.02
N LYS A 235 -3.46 -15.20 -2.70
CA LYS A 235 -4.58 -14.64 -1.92
C LYS A 235 -4.10 -13.80 -0.72
N PRO A 236 -3.44 -12.66 -0.95
CA PRO A 236 -2.91 -11.81 0.13
C PRO A 236 -3.98 -11.11 0.98
N SER A 237 -5.24 -11.13 0.52
CA SER A 237 -6.43 -10.72 1.27
C SER A 237 -7.05 -11.84 2.12
N HIS A 238 -6.48 -13.04 2.13
CA HIS A 238 -6.98 -14.13 2.97
C HIS A 238 -6.88 -13.78 4.46
N ASP A 239 -7.81 -14.29 5.27
CA ASP A 239 -7.99 -13.90 6.68
C ASP A 239 -6.74 -14.10 7.54
N ILE A 240 -5.91 -15.11 7.20
CA ILE A 240 -4.61 -15.34 7.83
C ILE A 240 -3.72 -14.09 7.77
N PHE A 241 -3.53 -13.54 6.56
CA PHE A 241 -2.64 -12.40 6.34
C PHE A 241 -3.22 -11.10 6.89
N LYS A 242 -4.54 -10.91 6.76
CA LYS A 242 -5.24 -9.77 7.38
C LYS A 242 -5.12 -9.81 8.91
N SER A 243 -5.26 -10.99 9.51
CA SER A 243 -5.15 -11.20 10.96
C SER A 243 -3.73 -10.96 11.46
N TYR A 244 -2.73 -11.44 10.73
CA TYR A 244 -1.32 -11.18 11.00
C TYR A 244 -1.02 -9.66 11.07
N ARG A 245 -1.41 -8.92 10.03
CA ARG A 245 -1.25 -7.44 10.00
C ARG A 245 -2.04 -6.76 11.11
N LYS A 246 -3.31 -7.16 11.31
CA LYS A 246 -4.19 -6.62 12.39
C LYS A 246 -3.57 -6.80 13.76
N LYS A 247 -2.97 -7.98 14.02
CA LYS A 247 -2.31 -8.32 15.29
C LYS A 247 -1.12 -7.41 15.55
N ILE A 248 -0.23 -7.21 14.57
CA ILE A 248 0.93 -6.34 14.73
C ILE A 248 0.51 -4.86 14.88
N GLN A 249 -0.47 -4.40 14.10
CA GLN A 249 -1.08 -3.07 14.24
C GLN A 249 -1.85 -2.88 15.56
N GLY A 250 -1.96 -3.90 16.41
CA GLY A 250 -2.38 -3.75 17.80
C GLY A 250 -1.40 -2.89 18.60
N TYR A 251 -0.10 -2.96 18.26
CA TYR A 251 1.01 -2.38 19.02
C TYR A 251 1.51 -1.08 18.38
N LEU A 252 2.05 -0.18 19.21
CA LEU A 252 2.76 1.01 18.75
C LEU A 252 4.20 0.64 18.36
N ASN A 253 4.81 1.49 17.53
CA ASN A 253 6.21 1.36 17.10
C ASN A 253 6.52 0.03 16.37
N LYS A 254 5.52 -0.55 15.70
CA LYS A 254 5.69 -1.72 14.85
C LYS A 254 5.37 -1.34 13.41
N GLU A 255 6.29 -1.66 12.50
CA GLU A 255 6.12 -1.49 11.06
C GLU A 255 6.15 -2.87 10.39
N VAL A 256 5.22 -3.13 9.50
CA VAL A 256 5.17 -4.35 8.68
C VAL A 256 5.35 -3.97 7.23
N ILE A 257 6.36 -4.54 6.58
CA ILE A 257 6.64 -4.35 5.15
C ILE A 257 6.34 -5.68 4.45
N THR A 258 5.25 -5.74 3.69
CA THR A 258 4.91 -6.93 2.89
C THR A 258 5.39 -6.73 1.45
N LEU A 259 5.97 -7.78 0.86
CA LEU A 259 6.37 -7.76 -0.55
C LEU A 259 6.00 -9.08 -1.20
N ASN A 260 5.07 -9.04 -2.15
CA ASN A 260 4.64 -10.19 -2.93
C ASN A 260 5.21 -10.10 -4.35
N TRP A 261 5.00 -11.14 -5.16
CA TRP A 261 5.23 -11.06 -6.61
C TRP A 261 4.24 -10.10 -7.28
N SER A 262 4.60 -9.60 -8.47
CA SER A 262 3.74 -8.74 -9.30
C SER A 262 2.45 -9.46 -9.70
N SER A 263 1.36 -8.72 -9.84
CA SER A 263 0.10 -9.26 -10.38
C SER A 263 0.19 -9.62 -11.87
N GLU A 264 1.25 -9.20 -12.54
CA GLU A 264 1.56 -9.59 -13.92
C GLU A 264 2.42 -10.87 -13.98
N SER A 265 2.52 -11.59 -12.86
CA SER A 265 3.21 -12.89 -12.79
C SER A 265 2.28 -14.04 -13.12
N ASP A 266 2.86 -15.05 -13.75
CA ASP A 266 2.17 -16.27 -14.13
C ASP A 266 2.61 -17.44 -13.23
N PHE A 267 1.82 -18.50 -13.21
CA PHE A 267 2.15 -19.75 -12.53
C PHE A 267 2.13 -20.92 -13.51
N LEU A 268 3.10 -21.82 -13.40
CA LEU A 268 3.21 -23.03 -14.21
C LEU A 268 3.12 -24.28 -13.33
N ASP A 269 2.03 -25.03 -13.50
CA ASP A 269 1.80 -26.33 -12.89
C ASP A 269 1.89 -27.44 -13.95
N GLY A 270 3.04 -28.13 -14.02
CA GLY A 270 3.34 -29.03 -15.12
C GLY A 270 3.28 -28.30 -16.47
N GLU A 271 2.42 -28.75 -17.39
CA GLU A 271 2.22 -28.08 -18.69
C GLU A 271 1.16 -26.96 -18.63
N LYS A 272 0.43 -26.82 -17.52
CA LYS A 272 -0.67 -25.86 -17.39
C LYS A 272 -0.14 -24.51 -16.90
N LYS A 273 -0.30 -23.47 -17.73
CA LYS A 273 -0.01 -22.08 -17.36
C LYS A 273 -1.26 -21.37 -16.86
N ILE A 274 -1.22 -20.82 -15.64
CA ILE A 274 -2.23 -19.94 -15.06
C ILE A 274 -1.70 -18.51 -15.18
N THR A 275 -2.34 -17.69 -15.99
CA THR A 275 -1.95 -16.30 -16.19
C THR A 275 -2.45 -15.41 -15.07
N LYS A 276 -1.67 -14.39 -14.69
CA LYS A 276 -2.01 -13.46 -13.60
C LYS A 276 -2.44 -14.20 -12.34
N PHE A 277 -1.61 -15.16 -11.93
CA PHE A 277 -1.88 -16.04 -10.79
C PHE A 277 -2.15 -15.26 -9.50
N ILE A 278 -1.53 -14.09 -9.38
CA ILE A 278 -1.80 -13.11 -8.34
C ILE A 278 -2.61 -11.98 -8.96
N HIS A 279 -3.90 -11.86 -8.63
CA HIS A 279 -4.73 -10.78 -9.18
C HIS A 279 -4.38 -9.41 -8.61
N ASN A 280 -4.00 -9.35 -7.33
CA ASN A 280 -3.61 -8.15 -6.62
C ASN A 280 -2.52 -8.51 -5.61
N SER A 281 -1.30 -8.01 -5.81
CA SER A 281 -0.12 -8.39 -5.01
C SER A 281 -0.24 -8.00 -3.53
N ARG A 282 -0.91 -6.86 -3.24
CA ARG A 282 -0.99 -6.22 -1.92
C ARG A 282 0.36 -6.13 -1.19
N SER A 283 1.44 -5.87 -1.94
CA SER A 283 2.71 -5.40 -1.36
C SER A 283 2.47 -4.07 -0.65
N SER A 284 3.02 -3.88 0.54
CA SER A 284 2.54 -2.84 1.43
C SER A 284 3.50 -2.41 2.54
N ILE A 285 3.21 -1.24 3.12
CA ILE A 285 3.83 -0.73 4.34
C ILE A 285 2.73 -0.38 5.32
N PHE A 286 2.73 -1.03 6.49
CA PHE A 286 1.77 -0.79 7.57
C PHE A 286 2.49 -0.30 8.81
N PHE A 287 1.98 0.76 9.43
CA PHE A 287 2.50 1.25 10.70
C PHE A 287 1.39 1.86 11.55
N LYS A 288 1.68 2.00 12.86
CA LYS A 288 0.80 2.66 13.80
C LYS A 288 1.49 3.85 14.45
N THR A 289 0.86 5.01 14.38
CA THR A 289 1.29 6.26 15.03
C THR A 289 0.10 7.13 15.37
N SER A 290 0.18 7.90 16.47
CA SER A 290 -0.78 8.95 16.79
C SER A 290 -0.46 10.29 16.13
N GLU A 291 0.71 10.41 15.53
CA GLU A 291 1.29 11.68 15.04
C GLU A 291 1.48 11.68 13.52
N PHE A 292 0.48 11.20 12.78
CA PHE A 292 0.50 11.24 11.33
C PHE A 292 -0.05 12.56 10.81
N ASP A 293 0.74 13.25 9.99
CA ASP A 293 0.31 14.47 9.31
C ASP A 293 -0.56 14.13 8.10
N SER A 294 -1.87 13.97 8.34
CA SER A 294 -2.84 13.70 7.28
C SER A 294 -3.15 14.90 6.37
N ASN A 295 -2.60 16.08 6.68
CA ASN A 295 -2.90 17.31 5.93
C ASN A 295 -1.93 17.54 4.76
N ASN A 296 -0.82 16.79 4.68
CA ASN A 296 0.10 16.85 3.56
C ASN A 296 -0.40 16.05 2.35
N GLU A 297 -1.40 16.58 1.65
CA GLU A 297 -1.96 15.97 0.44
C GLU A 297 -0.95 15.88 -0.69
N LYS A 298 -0.03 16.86 -0.79
CA LYS A 298 0.99 16.91 -1.85
C LYS A 298 1.80 15.62 -1.91
N ARG A 299 2.32 15.13 -0.77
CA ARG A 299 3.06 13.87 -0.74
C ARG A 299 2.21 12.69 -1.19
N ILE A 300 0.94 12.66 -0.79
CA ILE A 300 0.03 11.56 -1.11
C ILE A 300 -0.32 11.57 -2.60
N ILE A 301 -0.45 12.76 -3.20
CA ILE A 301 -0.62 12.95 -4.64
C ILE A 301 0.59 12.44 -5.42
N GLU A 302 1.80 12.87 -5.03
CA GLU A 302 3.03 12.42 -5.69
C GLU A 302 3.25 10.91 -5.53
N ASN A 303 2.97 10.35 -4.36
CA ASN A 303 3.03 8.91 -4.13
C ASN A 303 2.01 8.15 -4.99
N HIS A 304 0.77 8.61 -5.09
CA HIS A 304 -0.26 7.96 -5.93
C HIS A 304 0.17 7.93 -7.39
N LYS A 305 0.69 9.05 -7.91
CA LYS A 305 1.26 9.14 -9.27
C LYS A 305 2.37 8.11 -9.50
N LYS A 306 3.18 7.84 -8.48
CA LYS A 306 4.25 6.82 -8.50
C LYS A 306 3.78 5.44 -8.02
N GLY A 307 2.47 5.20 -7.96
CA GLY A 307 1.92 3.88 -7.64
C GLY A 307 2.04 3.46 -6.17
N LEU A 308 2.04 4.40 -5.22
CA LEU A 308 1.95 4.11 -3.79
C LEU A 308 0.68 4.74 -3.20
N TYR A 309 -0.26 3.90 -2.81
CA TYR A 309 -1.63 4.29 -2.48
C TYR A 309 -1.88 4.27 -0.98
N TYR A 310 -2.24 5.42 -0.41
CA TYR A 310 -2.51 5.57 1.02
C TYR A 310 -3.93 5.13 1.41
N PHE A 311 -4.03 4.54 2.61
CA PHE A 311 -5.26 4.18 3.32
C PHE A 311 -5.11 4.37 4.83
N ASN A 312 -6.24 4.60 5.51
CA ASN A 312 -6.32 4.65 6.97
C ASN A 312 -7.26 3.53 7.46
N ARG A 313 -6.82 2.65 8.35
CA ARG A 313 -7.67 1.53 8.79
C ARG A 313 -8.57 1.89 9.97
N LYS A 314 -7.97 2.53 10.98
CA LYS A 314 -8.59 2.98 12.22
C LYS A 314 -7.68 4.04 12.82
N LYS A 315 -8.13 4.75 13.86
CA LYS A 315 -7.36 5.83 14.49
C LYS A 315 -5.88 5.44 14.72
N GLY A 316 -5.00 6.10 13.97
CA GLY A 316 -3.55 5.94 14.02
C GLY A 316 -2.97 4.70 13.33
N CYS A 317 -3.73 3.94 12.55
CA CYS A 317 -3.23 2.80 11.79
C CYS A 317 -3.24 3.12 10.29
N HIS A 318 -2.06 3.19 9.70
CA HIS A 318 -1.84 3.63 8.33
C HIS A 318 -1.36 2.47 7.46
N ALA A 319 -1.74 2.51 6.19
CA ALA A 319 -1.35 1.53 5.19
C ALA A 319 -1.02 2.22 3.89
N TYR A 320 0.05 1.76 3.22
CA TYR A 320 0.36 2.12 1.86
C TYR A 320 0.44 0.85 1.03
N PHE A 321 -0.33 0.75 -0.05
CA PHE A 321 -0.25 -0.35 -1.01
C PHE A 321 0.54 0.08 -2.24
N LEU A 322 1.44 -0.78 -2.70
CA LEU A 322 2.14 -0.59 -3.96
C LEU A 322 1.20 -0.94 -5.13
N ASN A 323 1.42 -0.30 -6.27
CA ASN A 323 0.78 -0.68 -7.52
C ASN A 323 1.13 -2.14 -7.81
N PRO A 324 0.14 -2.99 -8.11
CA PRO A 324 0.37 -4.42 -8.20
C PRO A 324 1.14 -4.84 -9.46
N LYS A 325 1.32 -3.94 -10.44
CA LYS A 325 1.97 -4.22 -11.72
C LYS A 325 3.42 -3.76 -11.80
N ALA A 326 3.70 -2.57 -11.25
CA ALA A 326 5.05 -2.02 -11.24
C ALA A 326 6.01 -2.95 -10.47
N GLU A 327 7.26 -3.03 -10.94
CA GLU A 327 8.20 -4.04 -10.46
C GLU A 327 9.14 -3.54 -9.38
N LEU A 328 9.63 -2.30 -9.46
CA LEU A 328 10.70 -1.84 -8.58
C LEU A 328 10.43 -0.45 -8.02
N PHE A 329 10.44 -0.31 -6.69
CA PHE A 329 10.17 0.95 -6.00
C PHE A 329 11.35 1.32 -5.09
N LEU A 330 11.91 2.51 -5.30
CA LEU A 330 12.84 3.13 -4.36
C LEU A 330 12.05 4.09 -3.47
N ILE A 331 11.99 3.78 -2.18
CA ILE A 331 11.17 4.49 -1.19
C ILE A 331 12.07 5.07 -0.11
N SER A 332 11.88 6.34 0.23
CA SER A 332 12.41 6.94 1.45
C SER A 332 11.38 6.80 2.57
N ASN A 333 11.77 6.32 3.74
CA ASN A 333 10.87 6.18 4.88
C ASN A 333 11.50 6.74 6.16
N GLN A 334 10.68 7.32 7.02
CA GLN A 334 11.11 7.76 8.35
C GLN A 334 11.21 6.54 9.27
N LYS A 335 12.27 6.48 10.09
CA LYS A 335 12.47 5.38 11.04
C LYS A 335 11.32 5.27 12.03
N ILE A 336 10.85 4.06 12.32
CA ILE A 336 9.66 3.82 13.15
C ILE A 336 9.78 4.46 14.55
N SER A 337 10.99 4.70 15.04
CA SER A 337 11.26 5.47 16.25
C SER A 337 12.46 6.39 16.05
N ALA A 338 12.30 7.65 16.47
CA ALA A 338 13.36 8.66 16.55
C ALA A 338 13.59 9.09 18.01
N ALA A 339 13.45 8.16 18.96
CA ALA A 339 13.56 8.45 20.39
C ALA A 339 14.86 9.23 20.71
N GLY A 340 14.75 10.32 21.47
CA GLY A 340 15.86 11.23 21.77
C GLY A 340 16.02 12.41 20.80
N THR A 341 15.11 12.58 19.83
CA THR A 341 15.04 13.76 18.95
C THR A 341 13.90 14.71 19.36
N ASN A 342 13.92 15.94 18.84
CA ASN A 342 12.88 16.94 19.11
C ASN A 342 11.50 16.43 18.68
N GLU A 343 10.44 16.74 19.44
CA GLU A 343 9.05 16.30 19.15
C GLU A 343 8.59 16.66 17.72
N SER A 344 9.03 17.80 17.18
CA SER A 344 8.73 18.20 15.80
C SER A 344 9.29 17.25 14.73
N MET A 345 10.35 16.50 15.05
CA MET A 345 10.98 15.50 14.18
C MET A 345 10.34 14.10 14.33
N VAL A 346 9.46 13.91 15.31
CA VAL A 346 8.74 12.64 15.56
C VAL A 346 7.51 12.52 14.66
N ARG A 347 6.95 13.64 14.19
CA ARG A 347 5.78 13.66 13.30
C ARG A 347 6.02 12.84 12.04
N LYS A 348 5.11 11.91 11.80
CA LYS A 348 5.15 10.99 10.67
C LYS A 348 4.44 11.59 9.46
N THR A 349 5.14 11.60 8.34
CA THR A 349 4.63 12.04 7.04
C THR A 349 4.47 10.86 6.06
N GLY A 350 4.77 9.64 6.52
CA GLY A 350 4.68 8.41 5.75
C GLY A 350 5.82 8.22 4.74
N PRO A 351 5.89 7.05 4.08
CA PRO A 351 6.84 6.76 3.02
C PRO A 351 6.69 7.70 1.83
N GLU A 352 7.79 7.94 1.12
CA GLU A 352 7.86 8.74 -0.11
C GLU A 352 8.51 7.91 -1.22
N VAL A 353 7.83 7.75 -2.36
CA VAL A 353 8.41 7.09 -3.53
C VAL A 353 9.35 8.05 -4.23
N MET A 354 10.65 7.74 -4.20
CA MET A 354 11.67 8.53 -4.87
C MET A 354 11.67 8.21 -6.37
N LYS A 355 11.75 6.93 -6.71
CA LYS A 355 11.81 6.42 -8.09
C LYS A 355 11.01 5.14 -8.23
N VAL A 356 10.46 4.91 -9.41
CA VAL A 356 9.86 3.63 -9.82
C VAL A 356 10.57 3.17 -11.08
N PHE A 357 10.77 1.86 -11.22
CA PHE A 357 11.37 1.30 -12.40
C PHE A 357 10.57 0.13 -12.96
N ASN A 358 10.56 0.03 -14.29
CA ASN A 358 10.03 -1.12 -15.02
C ASN A 358 11.16 -1.87 -15.71
N TRP A 359 11.09 -3.19 -15.72
CA TRP A 359 12.04 -4.00 -16.48
C TRP A 359 11.77 -3.88 -17.97
N ASN A 360 12.79 -3.47 -18.72
CA ASN A 360 12.77 -3.45 -20.17
C ASN A 360 13.60 -4.63 -20.69
N ALA A 361 12.90 -5.70 -21.07
CA ALA A 361 13.54 -6.91 -21.59
C ALA A 361 14.30 -6.66 -22.91
N GLY A 362 13.91 -5.66 -23.71
CA GLY A 362 14.53 -5.37 -25.01
C GLY A 362 15.95 -4.81 -24.91
N ASN A 363 16.26 -4.10 -23.82
CA ASN A 363 17.60 -3.55 -23.56
C ASN A 363 18.26 -4.10 -22.28
N GLY A 364 17.55 -4.96 -21.55
CA GLY A 364 18.10 -5.65 -20.39
C GLY A 364 18.42 -4.74 -19.20
N ARG A 365 17.60 -3.72 -18.95
CA ARG A 365 17.75 -2.80 -17.82
C ARG A 365 16.41 -2.41 -17.20
N PHE A 366 16.46 -1.86 -16.01
CA PHE A 366 15.35 -1.17 -15.38
C PHE A 366 15.32 0.28 -15.86
N ASP A 367 14.21 0.68 -16.47
CA ASP A 367 13.96 2.05 -16.91
C ASP A 367 13.20 2.80 -15.81
N CYS A 368 13.72 3.95 -15.37
CA CYS A 368 13.04 4.81 -14.42
C CYS A 368 11.84 5.47 -15.09
N ILE A 369 10.70 5.48 -14.39
CA ILE A 369 9.44 6.08 -14.86
C ILE A 369 8.94 7.12 -13.85
N GLU A 370 8.30 8.17 -14.36
CA GLU A 370 7.80 9.28 -13.54
C GLU A 370 6.37 9.04 -13.03
N THR A 371 5.58 8.25 -13.76
CA THR A 371 4.18 7.94 -13.46
C THR A 371 3.93 6.46 -13.67
N VAL A 372 3.15 5.87 -12.76
CA VAL A 372 2.61 4.52 -12.87
C VAL A 372 1.13 4.62 -13.19
N ASP A 373 0.66 3.84 -14.18
CA ASP A 373 -0.76 3.78 -14.52
C ASP A 373 -1.56 3.14 -13.37
N ASP A 374 -2.57 3.86 -12.88
CA ASP A 374 -3.49 3.40 -11.84
C ASP A 374 -4.74 2.70 -12.40
N GLU A 375 -4.83 2.59 -13.73
CA GLU A 375 -5.91 2.01 -14.52
C GLU A 375 -7.28 2.65 -14.33
N PHE A 376 -7.36 3.76 -13.59
CA PHE A 376 -8.63 4.41 -13.30
C PHE A 376 -9.28 4.97 -14.56
N THR A 377 -8.49 5.62 -15.43
CA THR A 377 -8.98 6.14 -16.72
C THR A 377 -9.50 5.03 -17.62
N GLY A 378 -8.78 3.91 -17.70
CA GLY A 378 -9.23 2.73 -18.44
C GLY A 378 -10.53 2.15 -17.88
N TYR A 379 -10.65 2.12 -16.55
CA TYR A 379 -11.85 1.66 -15.86
C TYR A 379 -13.08 2.54 -16.16
N VAL A 380 -12.99 3.87 -16.02
CA VAL A 380 -14.14 4.75 -16.30
C VAL A 380 -14.54 4.72 -17.79
N ASN A 381 -13.58 4.62 -18.70
CA ASN A 381 -13.85 4.47 -20.12
C ASN A 381 -14.56 3.14 -20.43
N SER A 382 -14.23 2.06 -19.72
CA SER A 382 -14.91 0.76 -19.87
C SER A 382 -16.39 0.78 -19.44
N LEU A 383 -16.77 1.76 -18.63
CA LEU A 383 -18.14 2.01 -18.20
C LEU A 383 -18.86 3.05 -19.07
N SER A 384 -18.22 3.56 -20.12
CA SER A 384 -18.73 4.65 -20.97
C SER A 384 -19.11 5.90 -20.17
N CYS A 385 -18.35 6.22 -19.12
CA CYS A 385 -18.60 7.41 -18.31
C CYS A 385 -18.49 8.68 -19.15
N GLU A 386 -19.45 9.60 -19.04
CA GLU A 386 -19.44 10.87 -19.79
C GLU A 386 -19.00 12.06 -18.93
N SER A 387 -18.83 11.87 -17.62
CA SER A 387 -18.34 12.90 -16.72
C SER A 387 -16.92 13.32 -17.08
N LYS A 388 -16.76 14.58 -17.50
CA LYS A 388 -15.46 15.18 -17.79
C LYS A 388 -14.60 15.22 -16.54
N VAL A 389 -15.17 15.51 -15.37
CA VAL A 389 -14.41 15.54 -14.11
C VAL A 389 -13.79 14.18 -13.78
N MET A 390 -14.49 13.09 -14.08
CA MET A 390 -13.96 11.73 -13.84
C MET A 390 -12.88 11.34 -14.85
N ILE A 391 -13.01 11.75 -16.11
CA ILE A 391 -12.07 11.44 -17.18
C ILE A 391 -10.83 12.36 -17.17
N ASP A 392 -10.96 13.59 -16.70
CA ASP A 392 -9.88 14.58 -16.71
C ASP A 392 -8.72 14.16 -15.81
N GLY A 393 -7.53 14.01 -16.40
CA GLY A 393 -6.30 13.64 -15.72
C GLY A 393 -5.71 14.76 -14.85
N GLU A 394 -6.10 16.01 -15.10
CA GLU A 394 -5.64 17.17 -14.32
C GLU A 394 -6.40 17.33 -13.00
N VAL A 395 -7.58 16.71 -12.89
CA VAL A 395 -8.33 16.66 -11.62
C VAL A 395 -7.66 15.65 -10.70
N SER A 396 -7.19 16.12 -9.53
CA SER A 396 -6.60 15.28 -8.50
C SER A 396 -7.54 14.13 -8.13
N PHE A 397 -6.99 12.92 -7.97
CA PHE A 397 -7.76 11.76 -7.55
C PHE A 397 -8.47 12.02 -6.20
N ILE A 398 -7.89 12.82 -5.30
CA ILE A 398 -8.53 13.16 -4.02
C ILE A 398 -9.80 13.97 -4.25
N ASP A 399 -9.80 14.88 -5.22
CA ASP A 399 -10.98 15.67 -5.57
C ASP A 399 -12.03 14.80 -6.27
N LYS A 400 -11.64 13.79 -7.06
CA LYS A 400 -12.57 12.78 -7.59
C LYS A 400 -13.24 11.99 -6.46
N GLU A 401 -12.46 11.56 -5.46
CA GLU A 401 -12.98 10.88 -4.27
C GLU A 401 -13.94 11.78 -3.49
N ARG A 402 -13.58 13.05 -3.25
CA ARG A 402 -14.44 14.04 -2.56
C ARG A 402 -15.74 14.28 -3.32
N LEU A 403 -15.66 14.47 -4.63
CA LEU A 403 -16.84 14.74 -5.47
C LEU A 403 -17.80 13.56 -5.41
N MET A 404 -17.29 12.34 -5.51
CA MET A 404 -18.09 11.12 -5.36
C MET A 404 -18.75 11.04 -3.98
N ASN A 405 -18.01 11.27 -2.90
CA ASN A 405 -18.56 11.21 -1.54
C ASN A 405 -19.68 12.26 -1.34
N LEU A 406 -19.48 13.50 -1.80
CA LEU A 406 -20.50 14.54 -1.67
C LEU A 406 -21.74 14.24 -2.53
N THR A 407 -21.53 13.85 -3.79
CA THR A 407 -22.59 13.53 -4.76
C THR A 407 -23.46 12.34 -4.33
N ASN A 408 -22.91 11.42 -3.53
CA ASN A 408 -23.65 10.28 -3.01
C ASN A 408 -24.17 10.49 -1.58
N GLY A 409 -23.93 11.67 -0.97
CA GLY A 409 -24.32 11.92 0.43
C GLY A 409 -23.47 11.20 1.49
N ASN A 410 -22.33 10.62 1.08
CA ASN A 410 -21.40 9.84 1.89
C ASN A 410 -20.36 10.75 2.59
N ILE A 411 -20.82 11.81 3.25
CA ILE A 411 -19.95 12.69 4.05
C ILE A 411 -19.99 12.30 5.52
N ASN A 412 -18.95 12.60 6.30
CA ASN A 412 -18.97 12.39 7.75
C ASN A 412 -18.81 13.72 8.50
N LEU A 413 -19.81 14.08 9.31
CA LEU A 413 -19.91 15.37 10.00
C LEU A 413 -19.78 15.24 11.53
N VAL A 414 -18.99 14.27 12.02
CA VAL A 414 -18.73 14.14 13.47
C VAL A 414 -18.27 15.49 14.04
N ASP A 415 -18.88 15.86 15.17
CA ASP A 415 -18.64 17.10 15.93
C ASP A 415 -18.99 18.42 15.22
N ARG A 416 -19.88 18.41 14.21
CA ARG A 416 -20.25 19.58 13.39
C ARG A 416 -19.04 20.27 12.71
N SER A 417 -17.90 19.58 12.66
CA SER A 417 -16.70 20.13 12.06
C SER A 417 -16.77 20.00 10.54
N VAL A 418 -16.66 21.13 9.84
CA VAL A 418 -16.80 21.28 8.36
C VAL A 418 -15.66 20.57 7.59
N ALA A 419 -14.73 19.92 8.29
CA ALA A 419 -13.56 19.25 7.73
C ALA A 419 -13.86 17.84 7.17
N TRP A 420 -15.07 17.58 6.68
CA TRP A 420 -15.45 16.28 6.09
C TRP A 420 -14.55 15.89 4.91
N HIS A 421 -14.07 16.88 4.17
CA HIS A 421 -13.24 16.76 2.98
C HIS A 421 -11.79 16.36 3.29
N VAL A 422 -11.38 16.35 4.57
CA VAL A 422 -10.06 15.88 4.98
C VAL A 422 -9.97 14.38 4.72
N MET A 423 -8.92 13.97 4.02
CA MET A 423 -8.76 12.60 3.55
C MET A 423 -8.87 11.53 4.65
N SER A 424 -8.40 11.81 5.88
CA SER A 424 -8.52 10.89 7.01
C SER A 424 -9.96 10.62 7.48
N ARG A 425 -10.94 11.40 6.97
CA ARG A 425 -12.37 11.31 7.26
C ARG A 425 -13.21 10.90 6.05
N LEU A 426 -12.61 10.78 4.88
CA LEU A 426 -13.29 10.26 3.69
C LEU A 426 -13.44 8.75 3.83
N ASP A 427 -14.68 8.26 3.79
CA ASP A 427 -14.99 6.83 3.92
C ASP A 427 -14.28 5.99 2.85
N SER A 428 -14.00 6.56 1.68
CA SER A 428 -13.30 5.87 0.60
C SER A 428 -11.85 5.53 0.95
N PHE A 429 -11.18 6.30 1.82
CA PHE A 429 -9.81 6.01 2.29
C PHE A 429 -9.77 5.09 3.51
N ILE A 430 -10.94 4.74 4.07
CA ILE A 430 -11.02 3.86 5.23
C ILE A 430 -10.88 2.40 4.78
N LEU A 431 -9.81 1.75 5.24
CA LEU A 431 -9.62 0.31 5.09
C LEU A 431 -10.41 -0.40 6.20
N ASP A 432 -11.44 -1.16 5.84
CA ASP A 432 -12.29 -1.81 6.83
C ASP A 432 -11.60 -3.01 7.52
N GLU A 433 -12.31 -3.71 8.39
CA GLU A 433 -11.76 -4.89 9.09
C GLU A 433 -11.35 -6.01 8.15
N ASN A 434 -12.05 -6.13 7.01
CA ASN A 434 -11.82 -7.11 5.96
C ASN A 434 -10.77 -6.66 4.94
N GLU A 435 -10.17 -5.48 5.15
CA GLU A 435 -9.29 -4.83 4.20
C GLU A 435 -9.91 -4.64 2.80
N SER A 436 -11.21 -4.37 2.74
CA SER A 436 -11.92 -4.01 1.50
C SER A 436 -11.58 -2.57 1.11
N ILE A 437 -11.23 -2.35 -0.16
CA ILE A 437 -10.84 -1.03 -0.65
C ILE A 437 -12.03 -0.33 -1.32
N LYS A 438 -12.49 0.75 -0.69
CA LYS A 438 -13.63 1.58 -1.15
C LYS A 438 -13.27 2.74 -2.07
N ARG A 439 -11.97 3.05 -2.21
CA ARG A 439 -11.48 4.10 -3.11
C ARG A 439 -12.00 3.89 -4.52
N LEU A 440 -12.60 4.95 -5.07
CA LEU A 440 -13.03 5.00 -6.46
C LEU A 440 -11.83 4.88 -7.40
N THR A 441 -10.72 5.54 -7.07
CA THR A 441 -9.53 5.61 -7.92
C THR A 441 -8.53 4.48 -7.67
N TYR A 442 -8.92 3.43 -6.93
CA TYR A 442 -8.14 2.20 -6.78
C TYR A 442 -8.95 1.04 -7.37
N VAL A 443 -8.67 0.69 -8.62
CA VAL A 443 -9.50 -0.26 -9.38
C VAL A 443 -8.99 -1.70 -9.34
N PHE A 444 -7.82 -1.94 -8.71
CA PHE A 444 -7.20 -3.27 -8.60
C PHE A 444 -7.86 -4.18 -7.56
N ASP A 445 -8.79 -3.69 -6.75
CA ASP A 445 -9.55 -4.52 -5.80
C ASP A 445 -10.89 -4.92 -6.39
N GLU A 446 -11.05 -6.17 -6.80
CA GLU A 446 -12.29 -6.66 -7.39
C GLU A 446 -13.44 -6.76 -6.38
N SER A 447 -13.13 -6.86 -5.08
CA SER A 447 -14.15 -7.05 -4.03
C SER A 447 -15.16 -5.92 -3.95
N ASN A 448 -14.76 -4.70 -4.35
CA ASN A 448 -15.61 -3.52 -4.32
C ASN A 448 -16.00 -2.97 -5.70
N ASN A 449 -15.85 -3.78 -6.75
CA ASN A 449 -16.11 -3.34 -8.13
C ASN A 449 -17.58 -2.94 -8.36
N ALA A 450 -18.52 -3.65 -7.76
CA ALA A 450 -19.95 -3.33 -7.87
C ALA A 450 -20.28 -1.94 -7.26
N GLU A 451 -19.71 -1.63 -6.10
CA GLU A 451 -19.92 -0.33 -5.45
C GLU A 451 -19.29 0.80 -6.27
N ARG A 452 -18.05 0.62 -6.78
CA ARG A 452 -17.41 1.61 -7.66
C ARG A 452 -18.20 1.87 -8.94
N ARG A 453 -18.74 0.82 -9.56
CA ARG A 453 -19.61 0.96 -10.73
C ARG A 453 -20.82 1.83 -10.40
N ASN A 454 -21.51 1.55 -9.29
CA ASN A 454 -22.64 2.36 -8.85
C ASN A 454 -22.25 3.82 -8.66
N TYR A 455 -21.07 4.11 -8.11
CA TYR A 455 -20.59 5.48 -7.95
C TYR A 455 -20.43 6.22 -9.27
N ILE A 456 -19.86 5.57 -10.29
CA ILE A 456 -19.74 6.16 -11.64
C ILE A 456 -21.12 6.35 -12.27
N GLU A 457 -21.98 5.35 -12.18
CA GLU A 457 -23.35 5.43 -12.70
C GLU A 457 -24.16 6.56 -12.04
N TYR A 458 -23.95 6.82 -10.74
CA TYR A 458 -24.65 7.89 -10.03
C TYR A 458 -24.18 9.27 -10.46
N ILE A 459 -22.90 9.42 -10.77
CA ILE A 459 -22.32 10.66 -11.31
C ILE A 459 -22.86 10.95 -12.72
N ASP A 460 -22.92 9.94 -13.58
CA ASP A 460 -23.51 10.15 -14.91
C ASP A 460 -25.01 10.41 -14.81
N ALA A 461 -25.72 9.70 -13.92
CA ALA A 461 -27.14 9.92 -13.70
C ALA A 461 -27.44 11.34 -13.23
N ILE A 462 -26.70 11.87 -12.24
CA ILE A 462 -26.93 13.25 -11.78
C ILE A 462 -26.59 14.26 -12.89
N ASN A 463 -25.55 14.02 -13.70
CA ASN A 463 -25.22 14.86 -14.85
C ASN A 463 -26.34 14.86 -15.92
N LEU A 464 -27.06 13.76 -16.09
CA LEU A 464 -28.25 13.71 -16.95
C LEU A 464 -29.45 14.41 -16.33
N ILE A 465 -29.62 14.31 -15.01
CA ILE A 465 -30.71 14.97 -14.26
C ILE A 465 -30.60 16.49 -14.40
N ILE A 466 -29.41 17.07 -14.16
CA ILE A 466 -29.19 18.53 -14.18
C ILE A 466 -29.18 19.15 -15.59
N LYS A 467 -29.22 18.33 -16.65
CA LYS A 467 -29.36 18.83 -18.04
C LYS A 467 -30.82 19.05 -18.43
N LYS A 468 -31.78 18.58 -17.62
CA LYS A 468 -33.21 18.61 -17.91
C LYS A 468 -33.90 19.67 -17.05
N PRO A 469 -34.41 20.78 -17.64
CA PRO A 469 -35.07 21.85 -16.89
C PRO A 469 -36.19 21.37 -15.95
N GLU A 470 -36.95 20.36 -16.35
CA GLU A 470 -38.08 19.81 -15.60
C GLU A 470 -37.69 19.11 -14.29
N ASN A 471 -36.41 18.76 -14.11
CA ASN A 471 -35.93 18.08 -12.91
C ASN A 471 -35.49 19.06 -11.80
N PHE A 472 -35.42 20.36 -12.08
CA PHE A 472 -34.99 21.36 -11.11
C PHE A 472 -36.13 21.76 -10.17
N PRO A 473 -35.92 21.71 -8.86
CA PRO A 473 -36.82 22.35 -7.90
C PRO A 473 -36.73 23.88 -7.96
N ASP A 474 -37.76 24.55 -7.44
CA ASP A 474 -37.89 26.02 -7.43
C ASP A 474 -36.72 26.74 -6.74
N ASN A 475 -36.08 26.10 -5.77
CA ASN A 475 -34.90 26.64 -5.08
C ASN A 475 -33.62 26.62 -5.94
N LEU A 476 -33.61 25.98 -7.11
CA LEU A 476 -32.45 25.91 -8.03
C LEU A 476 -32.72 26.53 -9.41
N VAL A 477 -33.69 27.44 -9.55
CA VAL A 477 -34.05 28.06 -10.84
C VAL A 477 -32.85 28.70 -11.57
N SER A 478 -31.90 29.31 -10.85
CA SER A 478 -30.71 29.94 -11.43
C SER A 478 -29.76 28.97 -12.16
N PHE A 479 -29.92 27.66 -11.97
CA PHE A 479 -29.10 26.62 -12.60
C PHE A 479 -29.69 26.08 -13.91
N ILE A 480 -30.98 26.31 -14.17
CA ILE A 480 -31.66 25.81 -15.37
C ILE A 480 -30.93 26.32 -16.62
N ASN A 481 -30.51 25.40 -17.51
CA ASN A 481 -29.72 25.67 -18.71
C ASN A 481 -28.38 26.41 -18.46
N ASN A 482 -27.95 26.53 -17.21
CA ASN A 482 -26.72 27.24 -16.82
C ASN A 482 -25.76 26.34 -16.03
N CYS A 483 -25.97 25.01 -16.03
CA CYS A 483 -25.00 24.04 -15.53
C CYS A 483 -25.01 22.80 -16.42
N ASN A 484 -23.84 22.20 -16.65
CA ASN A 484 -23.70 21.06 -17.57
C ASN A 484 -23.15 19.79 -16.89
N GLU A 485 -22.55 19.94 -15.71
CA GLU A 485 -21.91 18.85 -14.98
C GLU A 485 -21.77 19.21 -13.49
N ILE A 486 -21.81 18.20 -12.62
CA ILE A 486 -21.35 18.34 -11.24
C ILE A 486 -19.84 18.55 -11.19
N ARG A 487 -19.41 19.53 -10.39
CA ARG A 487 -18.00 19.87 -10.18
C ARG A 487 -17.87 20.78 -8.97
N PHE A 488 -16.69 20.78 -8.35
CA PHE A 488 -16.38 21.76 -7.33
C PHE A 488 -16.21 23.17 -7.95
N PRO A 489 -16.54 24.25 -7.22
CA PRO A 489 -16.17 25.62 -7.57
C PRO A 489 -14.67 25.80 -7.32
N ILE A 490 -13.85 25.31 -8.24
CA ILE A 490 -12.39 25.42 -8.17
C ILE A 490 -11.98 26.83 -8.59
N SER A 491 -11.33 27.57 -7.70
CA SER A 491 -10.58 28.79 -8.03
C SER A 491 -9.09 28.54 -7.86
N GLU A 492 -8.24 29.41 -8.41
CA GLU A 492 -6.78 29.32 -8.24
C GLU A 492 -6.36 29.33 -6.76
N LYS A 493 -7.15 29.95 -5.88
CA LYS A 493 -6.79 30.17 -4.47
C LYS A 493 -7.52 29.26 -3.48
N TYR A 494 -8.66 28.69 -3.84
CA TYR A 494 -9.52 27.94 -2.92
C TYR A 494 -10.51 27.02 -3.65
N THR A 495 -10.78 25.86 -3.08
CA THR A 495 -11.87 24.96 -3.47
C THR A 495 -12.88 24.84 -2.34
N ASP A 496 -14.13 25.27 -2.58
CA ASP A 496 -15.21 25.13 -1.59
C ASP A 496 -15.86 23.76 -1.65
N TYR A 497 -15.40 22.85 -0.79
CA TYR A 497 -15.93 21.49 -0.69
C TYR A 497 -17.35 21.42 -0.08
N ARG A 498 -18.06 22.52 0.14
CA ARG A 498 -19.48 22.46 0.51
C ARG A 498 -20.38 22.28 -0.71
N PHE A 499 -19.92 22.65 -1.91
CA PHE A 499 -20.74 22.72 -3.11
C PHE A 499 -20.19 21.81 -4.22
N ASN A 500 -21.06 21.12 -4.95
CA ASN A 500 -20.71 20.30 -6.12
C ASN A 500 -21.57 20.60 -7.37
N LEU A 501 -22.39 21.64 -7.31
CA LEU A 501 -23.10 22.18 -8.47
C LEU A 501 -22.81 23.67 -8.59
N VAL A 502 -22.35 24.09 -9.76
CA VAL A 502 -21.93 25.48 -10.02
C VAL A 502 -22.43 25.88 -11.40
N THR A 503 -22.92 27.11 -11.52
CA THR A 503 -23.29 27.66 -12.82
C THR A 503 -22.08 27.85 -13.74
N ASN A 504 -22.29 27.91 -15.05
CA ASN A 504 -21.23 28.07 -16.04
C ASN A 504 -20.50 29.41 -15.87
N ASP A 505 -21.22 30.44 -15.42
CA ASP A 505 -20.72 31.77 -15.08
C ASP A 505 -20.11 31.88 -13.66
N LEU A 506 -20.11 30.79 -12.88
CA LEU A 506 -19.60 30.70 -11.51
C LEU A 506 -20.34 31.54 -10.45
N ASN A 507 -21.45 32.18 -10.81
CA ASN A 507 -22.18 33.09 -9.93
C ASN A 507 -22.98 32.37 -8.84
N PHE A 508 -23.51 31.18 -9.12
CA PHE A 508 -24.34 30.41 -8.18
C PHE A 508 -23.72 29.05 -7.87
N ARG A 509 -23.89 28.62 -6.61
CA ARG A 509 -23.35 27.36 -6.06
C ARG A 509 -24.42 26.64 -5.25
N ALA A 510 -24.49 25.33 -5.39
CA ALA A 510 -25.45 24.46 -4.70
C ALA A 510 -24.79 23.14 -4.30
N THR A 511 -25.42 22.45 -3.35
CA THR A 511 -25.01 21.11 -2.91
C THR A 511 -26.07 20.13 -3.36
N VAL A 512 -25.67 19.15 -4.15
CA VAL A 512 -26.60 18.17 -4.70
C VAL A 512 -26.13 16.76 -4.50
N ALA A 513 -27.07 15.83 -4.39
CA ALA A 513 -26.78 14.41 -4.36
C ALA A 513 -27.77 13.60 -5.18
N TYR A 514 -27.31 12.44 -5.67
CA TYR A 514 -28.15 11.41 -6.25
C TYR A 514 -27.85 10.08 -5.56
N ILE A 515 -28.89 9.44 -5.04
CA ILE A 515 -28.75 8.28 -4.15
C ILE A 515 -29.31 6.99 -4.76
N GLY A 516 -29.54 6.98 -6.08
CA GLY A 516 -30.08 5.83 -6.77
C GLY A 516 -31.53 5.51 -6.39
N ARG A 517 -31.85 4.21 -6.36
CA ARG A 517 -33.20 3.71 -6.06
C ARG A 517 -33.40 3.60 -4.56
N GLU A 518 -33.96 4.64 -3.97
CA GLU A 518 -34.11 4.79 -2.53
C GLU A 518 -35.48 5.34 -2.14
N SER A 519 -35.78 5.32 -0.85
CA SER A 519 -37.02 5.89 -0.31
C SER A 519 -36.93 7.41 -0.16
N LYS A 520 -38.09 8.10 -0.20
CA LYS A 520 -38.18 9.53 0.15
C LYS A 520 -37.61 9.82 1.54
N GLY A 521 -37.87 8.94 2.52
CA GLY A 521 -37.35 9.10 3.88
C GLY A 521 -35.81 9.09 3.91
N ARG A 522 -35.19 8.16 3.17
CA ARG A 522 -33.73 8.11 3.03
C ARG A 522 -33.17 9.36 2.36
N ALA A 523 -33.84 9.86 1.31
CA ALA A 523 -33.45 11.11 0.66
C ALA A 523 -33.52 12.30 1.64
N GLN A 524 -34.56 12.38 2.48
CA GLN A 524 -34.69 13.42 3.52
C GLN A 524 -33.56 13.34 4.56
N GLU A 525 -33.20 12.13 5.02
CA GLU A 525 -32.06 11.95 5.94
C GLU A 525 -30.76 12.49 5.33
N ILE A 526 -30.50 12.17 4.06
CA ILE A 526 -29.30 12.63 3.36
C ILE A 526 -29.34 14.14 3.13
N MET A 527 -30.50 14.71 2.81
CA MET A 527 -30.67 16.16 2.70
C MET A 527 -30.35 16.86 4.03
N CYS A 528 -30.93 16.40 5.15
CA CYS A 528 -30.65 16.93 6.48
C CYS A 528 -29.16 16.83 6.85
N LYS A 529 -28.52 15.72 6.46
CA LYS A 529 -27.09 15.50 6.65
C LYS A 529 -26.24 16.50 5.84
N LEU A 530 -26.54 16.69 4.56
CA LEU A 530 -25.83 17.64 3.68
C LEU A 530 -26.07 19.09 4.12
N GLN A 531 -27.27 19.43 4.59
CA GLN A 531 -27.55 20.73 5.18
C GLN A 531 -26.70 21.02 6.43
N GLY A 532 -26.21 19.99 7.12
CA GLY A 532 -25.26 20.12 8.23
C GLY A 532 -23.89 20.70 7.83
N LEU A 533 -23.59 20.85 6.54
CA LEU A 533 -22.43 21.59 6.04
C LEU A 533 -22.54 23.11 6.27
N PHE A 534 -23.74 23.61 6.56
CA PHE A 534 -24.06 25.02 6.65
C PHE A 534 -24.61 25.36 8.04
N GLU A 535 -24.26 26.53 8.54
CA GLU A 535 -24.83 27.09 9.76
C GLU A 535 -26.35 27.30 9.62
N GLU A 536 -27.07 27.25 10.75
CA GLU A 536 -28.49 27.57 10.77
C GLU A 536 -28.72 29.01 10.30
N GLY A 537 -29.68 29.22 9.40
CA GLY A 537 -29.97 30.52 8.79
C GLY A 537 -29.15 30.86 7.53
N ASN A 538 -28.09 30.09 7.23
CA ASN A 538 -27.33 30.28 5.99
C ASN A 538 -28.21 29.94 4.76
N GLN A 539 -28.30 30.85 3.80
CA GLN A 539 -29.14 30.69 2.60
C GLN A 539 -28.68 29.52 1.71
N SER A 540 -27.38 29.20 1.67
CA SER A 540 -26.84 28.03 0.96
C SER A 540 -27.43 26.71 1.48
N ARG A 541 -27.89 26.67 2.74
CA ARG A 541 -28.62 25.52 3.30
C ARG A 541 -29.91 25.22 2.55
N LYS A 542 -30.55 26.26 1.97
CA LYS A 542 -31.76 26.12 1.13
C LYS A 542 -31.45 25.67 -0.29
N LEU A 543 -30.18 25.67 -0.70
CA LEU A 543 -29.72 25.22 -2.02
C LEU A 543 -29.22 23.77 -2.01
N VAL A 544 -29.67 22.98 -1.02
CA VAL A 544 -29.37 21.55 -0.91
C VAL A 544 -30.52 20.75 -1.54
N VAL A 545 -30.20 19.88 -2.50
CA VAL A 545 -31.18 19.02 -3.18
C VAL A 545 -30.69 17.58 -3.26
N VAL A 546 -31.56 16.63 -2.98
CA VAL A 546 -31.24 15.19 -3.13
C VAL A 546 -32.24 14.56 -4.08
N TRP A 547 -31.74 14.09 -5.22
CA TRP A 547 -32.51 13.30 -6.19
C TRP A 547 -32.43 11.81 -5.85
N TYR A 548 -33.52 11.10 -6.13
CA TYR A 548 -33.64 9.66 -5.96
C TYR A 548 -34.62 9.10 -6.98
N LYS A 549 -34.60 7.78 -7.17
CA LYS A 549 -35.39 7.08 -8.18
C LYS A 549 -36.55 6.31 -7.56
N GLU A 550 -37.78 6.75 -7.84
CA GLU A 550 -39.03 6.08 -7.46
C GLU A 550 -39.45 5.06 -8.52
N GLY A 551 -39.03 3.81 -8.34
CA GLY A 551 -39.35 2.75 -9.31
C GLY A 551 -38.45 2.79 -10.56
N PRO A 552 -38.91 2.28 -11.72
CA PRO A 552 -38.03 2.06 -12.88
C PRO A 552 -37.67 3.31 -13.68
N GLU A 553 -38.48 4.38 -13.65
CA GLU A 553 -38.26 5.56 -14.52
C GLU A 553 -38.46 6.92 -13.85
N LYS A 554 -39.18 7.00 -12.73
CA LYS A 554 -39.49 8.28 -12.10
C LYS A 554 -38.33 8.79 -11.26
N ILE A 555 -37.78 9.94 -11.63
CA ILE A 555 -36.87 10.71 -10.77
C ILE A 555 -37.71 11.63 -9.90
N SER A 556 -37.43 11.61 -8.61
CA SER A 556 -38.02 12.47 -7.59
C SER A 556 -36.92 13.18 -6.81
N TYR A 557 -37.26 14.22 -6.07
CA TYR A 557 -36.30 14.96 -5.25
C TYR A 557 -36.88 15.33 -3.89
N VAL A 558 -35.97 15.67 -2.97
CA VAL A 558 -36.28 16.42 -1.76
C VAL A 558 -35.45 17.69 -1.72
N SER A 559 -36.09 18.77 -1.30
CA SER A 559 -35.57 20.14 -1.27
C SER A 559 -36.33 20.95 -0.22
N GLU A 560 -35.78 22.10 0.19
CA GLU A 560 -36.54 23.09 0.97
C GLU A 560 -37.70 23.66 0.15
N GLU A 561 -38.84 23.89 0.79
CA GLU A 561 -40.06 24.42 0.12
C GLU A 561 -39.95 25.90 -0.25
N LYS A 562 -39.01 26.65 0.34
CA LYS A 562 -38.84 28.09 0.10
C LYS A 562 -37.48 28.40 -0.53
N PRO A 563 -37.44 29.08 -1.69
CA PRO A 563 -36.18 29.52 -2.30
C PRO A 563 -35.45 30.54 -1.40
N PRO A 564 -34.14 30.77 -1.62
CA PRO A 564 -33.41 31.85 -0.96
C PRO A 564 -33.97 33.23 -1.34
N ASN A 565 -33.88 34.21 -0.43
CA ASN A 565 -34.32 35.59 -0.70
C ASN A 565 -33.25 36.37 -1.47
N VAL A 566 -33.67 37.20 -2.43
CA VAL A 566 -32.80 38.04 -3.28
C VAL A 566 -31.99 39.10 -2.50
N MET A 567 -32.42 39.46 -1.29
CA MET A 567 -31.78 40.51 -0.46
C MET A 567 -30.76 39.96 0.57
N ASP A 568 -30.60 38.65 0.65
CA ASP A 568 -29.79 37.98 1.67
C ASP A 568 -28.48 37.43 1.06
N ASP A 569 -27.58 38.31 0.63
CA ASP A 569 -26.25 37.94 0.12
C ASP A 569 -25.44 37.22 1.21
N SER A 570 -25.10 35.95 0.99
CA SER A 570 -24.24 35.17 1.90
C SER A 570 -22.76 35.38 1.56
N TYR A 571 -22.22 36.57 1.81
CA TYR A 571 -20.77 36.73 2.01
C TYR A 571 -20.45 36.34 3.46
N ILE A 572 -20.32 35.05 3.73
CA ILE A 572 -19.67 34.58 4.95
C ILE A 572 -18.31 34.03 4.55
N GLU A 573 -17.25 34.59 5.14
CA GLU A 573 -15.86 34.16 4.94
C GLU A 573 -15.74 32.64 5.09
N SER A 574 -15.10 32.02 4.10
CA SER A 574 -15.01 30.57 3.95
C SER A 574 -14.04 29.93 4.94
N ASN A 575 -14.33 28.69 5.33
CA ASN A 575 -13.35 27.76 5.94
C ASN A 575 -12.35 27.27 4.89
N SER A 576 -11.69 28.23 4.22
CA SER A 576 -10.96 28.01 3.00
C SER A 576 -9.58 27.42 3.20
N ILE A 577 -9.24 26.39 2.42
CA ILE A 577 -7.85 25.94 2.29
C ILE A 577 -7.23 26.68 1.10
N ILE A 578 -6.21 27.47 1.41
CA ILE A 578 -5.32 28.09 0.43
C ILE A 578 -4.45 26.96 -0.13
N LYS A 579 -4.36 26.82 -1.46
CA LYS A 579 -3.35 25.95 -2.07
C LYS A 579 -1.97 26.57 -1.80
N ASP A 580 -1.16 25.93 -0.95
CA ASP A 580 0.27 26.25 -0.75
C ASP A 580 1.16 25.67 -1.87
#